data_AF-G9N5R5-F1
#
_entry.id   AF-G9N5R5-F1
#
_cell.length_a   1.000
_cell.length_b   1.000
_cell.length_c   1.000
_cell.angle_alpha   90.00
_cell.angle_beta   90.00
_cell.angle_gamma   90.00
#
_symmetry.space_group_name_H-M   'P 1'
#
loop_
_entity.id
_entity.type
_entity.pdbx_description
1 polymer ?
#
loop_
_entity_poly.entity_id
_entity_poly.type
_entity_poly.pdbx_seq_one_letter_code
_entity_poly.pdbx_strand_id
1 'polypeptide(L)'
;PALTLRSCLNCESVEYCSIECQLTDWMAHRNLFCVNPTDIPLATLAKPHRVPFLKTYITNPFARLAKGIWLHDRHKQDVYVLLIDSFRLREADDFTYGGMTNNDSVYSGRVSSCPAFRRFLYQAEAKGLMPPWWSDQKRVECLTKGIDKRPDNYHDLHAMTRDIEIVVVYEDAIMTMQLRMFAESVLGKGAAGSDGQLMLQKMVVAE
;
A
#
# COMPACT_ATOMS: atom_id res chain seq x y z
N PRO A 1 -0.76 -34.67 7.91
CA PRO A 1 -2.10 -34.09 7.66
C PRO A 1 -1.98 -32.65 7.18
N ALA A 2 -2.53 -32.31 6.01
CA ALA A 2 -2.57 -30.93 5.54
C ALA A 2 -3.52 -30.12 6.44
N LEU A 3 -3.05 -29.01 6.99
CA LEU A 3 -3.89 -28.12 7.80
C LEU A 3 -4.93 -27.46 6.90
N THR A 4 -6.22 -27.67 7.17
CA THR A 4 -7.29 -26.94 6.50
C THR A 4 -7.37 -25.54 7.09
N LEU A 5 -6.95 -24.53 6.32
CA LEU A 5 -7.04 -23.13 6.70
C LEU A 5 -8.49 -22.63 6.64
N ARG A 6 -8.83 -21.64 7.47
CA ARG A 6 -10.15 -21.01 7.56
C ARG A 6 -10.06 -19.57 7.08
N SER A 7 -10.82 -19.21 6.05
CA SER A 7 -10.88 -17.83 5.57
C SER A 7 -11.70 -16.94 6.53
N CYS A 8 -11.35 -15.66 6.64
CA CYS A 8 -12.17 -14.70 7.36
C CYS A 8 -13.58 -14.63 6.75
N LEU A 9 -14.61 -14.79 7.58
CA LEU A 9 -16.01 -14.79 7.11
C LEU A 9 -16.49 -13.45 6.56
N ASN A 10 -15.79 -12.34 6.85
CA ASN A 10 -16.20 -11.01 6.38
C ASN A 10 -15.60 -10.69 5.01
N CYS A 11 -14.28 -10.77 4.86
CA CYS A 11 -13.61 -10.37 3.60
C CYS A 11 -13.16 -11.55 2.74
N GLU A 12 -13.13 -12.76 3.29
CA GLU A 12 -12.66 -13.99 2.63
C GLU A 12 -11.28 -13.88 1.95
N SER A 13 -10.47 -12.92 2.36
CA SER A 13 -9.20 -12.56 1.70
C SER A 13 -7.98 -12.97 2.50
N VAL A 14 -8.16 -13.31 3.78
CA VAL A 14 -7.10 -13.76 4.69
C VAL A 14 -7.52 -15.09 5.30
N GLU A 15 -6.58 -16.04 5.37
CA GLU A 15 -6.78 -17.37 5.92
C GLU A 15 -6.01 -17.56 7.23
N TYR A 16 -6.62 -18.27 8.18
CA TYR A 16 -6.07 -18.56 9.49
C TYR A 16 -6.08 -20.05 9.77
N CYS A 17 -5.07 -20.55 10.47
CA CYS A 17 -5.06 -21.94 10.92
C CYS A 17 -6.05 -22.20 12.07
N SER A 18 -6.48 -21.16 12.79
CA SER A 18 -7.48 -21.24 13.86
C SER A 18 -8.21 -19.91 14.06
N ILE A 19 -9.35 -19.97 14.75
CA ILE A 19 -10.08 -18.76 15.19
C ILE A 19 -9.24 -17.94 16.18
N GLU A 20 -8.40 -18.57 16.99
CA GLU A 20 -7.51 -17.85 17.91
C GLU A 20 -6.46 -17.02 17.17
N CYS A 21 -5.88 -17.55 16.08
CA CYS A 21 -4.99 -16.77 15.22
C CYS A 21 -5.73 -15.59 14.58
N GLN A 22 -6.99 -15.80 14.14
CA GLN A 22 -7.81 -14.71 13.61
C GLN A 22 -8.13 -13.64 14.67
N LEU A 23 -8.47 -14.03 15.89
CA LEU A 23 -8.78 -13.09 16.98
C LEU A 23 -7.53 -12.32 17.43
N THR A 24 -6.38 -12.98 17.42
CA THR A 24 -5.08 -12.34 17.69
C THR A 24 -4.77 -11.29 16.63
N ASP A 25 -5.04 -11.61 15.35
CA ASP A 25 -4.88 -10.67 14.24
C ASP A 25 -6.08 -9.71 14.09
N TRP A 26 -7.17 -9.86 14.83
CA TRP A 26 -8.46 -9.24 14.46
C TRP A 26 -8.42 -7.72 14.41
N MET A 27 -7.71 -7.08 15.35
CA MET A 27 -7.56 -5.62 15.34
C MET A 27 -6.73 -5.14 14.15
N ALA A 28 -5.78 -5.95 13.69
CA ALA A 28 -5.04 -5.71 12.47
C ALA A 28 -5.94 -5.93 11.26
N HIS A 29 -6.37 -7.16 11.10
CA HIS A 29 -7.23 -7.62 10.04
C HIS A 29 -8.41 -6.67 9.79
N ARG A 30 -9.18 -6.34 10.82
CA ARG A 30 -10.39 -5.52 10.75
C ARG A 30 -10.14 -4.13 10.16
N ASN A 31 -9.11 -3.45 10.64
CA ASN A 31 -8.87 -2.06 10.28
C ASN A 31 -8.15 -1.94 8.93
N LEU A 32 -7.47 -2.99 8.49
CA LEU A 32 -6.55 -2.95 7.35
C LEU A 32 -7.00 -3.71 6.11
N PHE A 33 -7.59 -4.88 6.32
CA PHE A 33 -7.78 -5.90 5.29
C PHE A 33 -9.22 -6.38 5.20
N CYS A 34 -9.99 -6.21 6.28
CA CYS A 34 -11.37 -6.63 6.39
C CYS A 34 -12.33 -5.65 5.71
N VAL A 35 -11.91 -5.12 4.57
CA VAL A 35 -12.81 -4.50 3.61
C VAL A 35 -13.32 -5.66 2.77
N ASN A 36 -14.59 -6.00 2.94
CA ASN A 36 -15.21 -6.98 2.08
C ASN A 36 -15.45 -6.34 0.70
N PRO A 37 -14.80 -6.82 -0.38
CA PRO A 37 -15.02 -6.30 -1.73
C PRO A 37 -16.49 -6.33 -2.13
N THR A 38 -17.24 -7.31 -1.63
CA THR A 38 -18.67 -7.47 -1.94
C THR A 38 -19.55 -6.43 -1.24
N ASP A 39 -19.06 -5.81 -0.16
CA ASP A 39 -19.74 -4.71 0.54
C ASP A 39 -19.45 -3.34 -0.09
N ILE A 40 -18.41 -3.24 -0.94
CA ILE A 40 -18.12 -2.01 -1.67
C ILE A 40 -19.05 -1.97 -2.89
N PRO A 41 -19.84 -0.90 -3.08
CA PRO A 41 -20.67 -0.77 -4.28
C PRO A 41 -19.79 -0.84 -5.53
N LEU A 42 -20.16 -1.69 -6.50
CA LEU A 42 -19.45 -1.83 -7.79
C LEU A 42 -19.22 -0.47 -8.48
N ALA A 43 -20.20 0.42 -8.37
CA ALA A 43 -20.12 1.78 -8.89
C ALA A 43 -19.02 2.64 -8.24
N THR A 44 -18.53 2.29 -7.05
CA THR A 44 -17.40 2.95 -6.39
C THR A 44 -16.07 2.41 -6.92
N LEU A 45 -15.97 1.11 -7.20
CA LEU A 45 -14.77 0.47 -7.76
C LEU A 45 -14.51 0.88 -9.20
N ALA A 46 -15.56 0.95 -10.02
CA ALA A 46 -15.47 1.30 -11.43
C ALA A 46 -15.28 2.82 -11.68
N LYS A 47 -15.39 3.67 -10.64
CA LYS A 47 -15.22 5.12 -10.79
C LYS A 47 -13.73 5.46 -10.94
N PRO A 48 -13.38 6.42 -11.82
CA PRO A 48 -12.05 7.00 -11.82
C PRO A 48 -11.73 7.52 -10.44
N HIS A 49 -10.60 7.09 -9.91
CA HIS A 49 -10.25 7.33 -8.53
C HIS A 49 -9.98 8.83 -8.29
N ARG A 50 -10.88 9.50 -7.57
CA ARG A 50 -10.85 10.97 -7.36
C ARG A 50 -10.32 11.33 -5.98
N VAL A 51 -9.00 11.31 -5.85
CA VAL A 51 -8.33 11.89 -4.68
C VAL A 51 -8.10 13.38 -4.97
N PRO A 52 -8.55 14.31 -4.10
CA PRO A 52 -8.57 15.74 -4.40
C PRO A 52 -7.20 16.32 -4.82
N PHE A 53 -6.11 15.79 -4.27
CA PHE A 53 -4.76 16.30 -4.52
C PHE A 53 -4.01 15.57 -5.65
N LEU A 54 -4.51 14.42 -6.12
CA LEU A 54 -3.91 13.72 -7.26
C LEU A 54 -4.34 14.39 -8.56
N LYS A 55 -3.38 14.64 -9.44
CA LYS A 55 -3.62 15.35 -10.72
C LYS A 55 -4.21 14.45 -11.79
N THR A 56 -3.99 13.14 -11.66
CA THR A 56 -4.33 12.17 -12.70
C THR A 56 -5.35 11.17 -12.20
N TYR A 57 -6.44 11.07 -12.96
CA TYR A 57 -7.42 10.02 -12.79
C TYR A 57 -6.99 8.81 -13.60
N ILE A 58 -6.98 7.65 -12.96
CA ILE A 58 -6.80 6.38 -13.66
C ILE A 58 -8.08 5.57 -13.62
N THR A 59 -8.32 4.81 -14.67
CA THR A 59 -9.34 3.77 -14.70
C THR A 59 -8.71 2.43 -14.40
N ASN A 60 -9.54 1.52 -13.91
CA ASN A 60 -9.20 0.13 -13.63
C ASN A 60 -7.92 -0.03 -12.78
N PRO A 61 -7.80 0.65 -11.62
CA PRO A 61 -6.60 0.58 -10.78
C PRO A 61 -6.15 -0.84 -10.43
N PHE A 62 -7.06 -1.78 -10.18
CA PHE A 62 -6.70 -3.14 -9.79
C PHE A 62 -6.18 -3.94 -10.97
N ALA A 63 -6.79 -3.82 -12.15
CA ALA A 63 -6.25 -4.42 -13.37
C ALA A 63 -4.85 -3.87 -13.70
N ARG A 64 -4.59 -2.59 -13.41
CA ARG A 64 -3.27 -1.98 -13.61
C ARG A 64 -2.25 -2.44 -12.57
N LEU A 65 -2.65 -2.67 -11.32
CA LEU A 65 -1.82 -3.31 -10.29
C LEU A 65 -1.40 -4.72 -10.72
N ALA A 66 -2.36 -5.54 -11.14
CA ALA A 66 -2.10 -6.90 -11.61
C ALA A 66 -1.15 -6.96 -12.81
N LYS A 67 -1.17 -5.94 -13.67
CA LYS A 67 -0.27 -5.81 -14.83
C LYS A 67 1.07 -5.15 -14.51
N GLY A 68 1.29 -4.67 -13.28
CA GLY A 68 2.50 -3.94 -12.90
C GLY A 68 2.62 -2.53 -13.49
N ILE A 69 1.52 -1.94 -13.95
CA ILE A 69 1.48 -0.62 -14.62
C ILE A 69 0.65 0.42 -13.85
N TRP A 70 0.38 0.19 -12.56
CA TRP A 70 -0.46 1.08 -11.74
C TRP A 70 0.07 2.51 -11.62
N LEU A 71 1.39 2.70 -11.65
CA LEU A 71 2.01 4.02 -11.66
C LEU A 71 2.06 4.67 -13.06
N HIS A 72 1.85 3.90 -14.12
CA HIS A 72 1.96 4.40 -15.49
C HIS A 72 0.83 5.39 -15.78
N ASP A 73 1.04 6.24 -16.78
CA ASP A 73 0.08 7.26 -17.22
C ASP A 73 -0.33 8.26 -16.13
N ARG A 74 0.41 8.35 -15.03
CA ARG A 74 0.22 9.33 -13.95
C ARG A 74 1.21 10.49 -14.06
N HIS A 75 0.77 11.66 -13.61
CA HIS A 75 1.62 12.82 -13.41
C HIS A 75 2.72 12.51 -12.40
N LYS A 76 3.92 13.04 -12.62
CA LYS A 76 5.11 12.73 -11.78
C LYS A 76 4.92 12.94 -10.28
N GLN A 77 4.19 14.00 -9.90
CA GLN A 77 3.92 14.30 -8.49
C GLN A 77 3.02 13.25 -7.84
N ASP A 78 2.05 12.70 -8.59
CA ASP A 78 1.18 11.63 -8.12
C ASP A 78 2.02 10.37 -7.88
N VAL A 79 2.91 10.04 -8.81
CA VAL A 79 3.80 8.88 -8.65
C VAL A 79 4.68 9.01 -7.40
N TYR A 80 5.20 10.20 -7.10
CA TYR A 80 6.02 10.40 -5.90
C TYR A 80 5.25 10.17 -4.62
N VAL A 81 4.06 10.76 -4.46
CA VAL A 81 3.25 10.60 -3.25
C VAL A 81 2.78 9.16 -3.08
N LEU A 82 2.36 8.50 -4.17
CA LEU A 82 1.93 7.11 -4.13
C LEU A 82 3.07 6.17 -3.75
N LEU A 83 4.27 6.37 -4.30
CA LEU A 83 5.45 5.58 -3.91
C LEU A 83 5.77 5.75 -2.42
N ILE A 84 5.79 7.00 -1.93
CA ILE A 84 6.10 7.31 -0.54
C ILE A 84 5.06 6.69 0.39
N ASP A 85 3.77 6.90 0.13
CA ASP A 85 2.73 6.43 1.03
C ASP A 85 2.48 4.93 0.94
N SER A 86 2.71 4.29 -0.21
CA SER A 86 2.77 2.82 -0.29
C SER A 86 3.82 2.27 0.66
N PHE A 87 5.00 2.89 0.70
CA PHE A 87 6.07 2.49 1.63
C PHE A 87 5.72 2.83 3.09
N ARG A 88 5.24 4.05 3.38
CA ARG A 88 4.91 4.47 4.75
C ARG A 88 3.78 3.63 5.34
N LEU A 89 2.73 3.37 4.57
CA LEU A 89 1.64 2.49 4.96
C LEU A 89 2.14 1.07 5.19
N ARG A 90 3.04 0.57 4.33
CA ARG A 90 3.65 -0.75 4.51
C ARG A 90 4.45 -0.86 5.81
N GLU A 91 5.28 0.13 6.13
CA GLU A 91 6.03 0.15 7.40
C GLU A 91 5.10 0.27 8.60
N ALA A 92 4.04 1.07 8.51
CA ALA A 92 3.01 1.16 9.54
C ALA A 92 2.31 -0.17 9.77
N ASP A 93 1.96 -0.88 8.69
CA ASP A 93 1.31 -2.17 8.76
C ASP A 93 2.25 -3.23 9.36
N ASP A 94 3.50 -3.31 8.87
CA ASP A 94 4.49 -4.26 9.40
C ASP A 94 4.81 -4.01 10.88
N PHE A 95 4.88 -2.74 11.32
CA PHE A 95 5.09 -2.39 12.71
C PHE A 95 3.90 -2.74 13.61
N THR A 96 2.71 -2.28 13.21
CA THR A 96 1.51 -2.37 14.05
C THR A 96 0.99 -3.81 14.13
N TYR A 97 1.16 -4.59 13.07
CA TYR A 97 0.49 -5.89 12.92
C TYR A 97 1.46 -7.04 12.74
N GLY A 98 2.58 -6.81 12.07
CA GLY A 98 3.65 -7.80 11.99
C GLY A 98 4.54 -7.84 13.24
N GLY A 99 4.49 -6.82 14.09
CA GLY A 99 5.50 -6.60 15.15
C GLY A 99 6.91 -6.47 14.57
N MET A 100 7.03 -6.17 13.28
CA MET A 100 8.28 -6.10 12.53
C MET A 100 8.77 -4.65 12.50
N THR A 101 10.07 -4.46 12.72
CA THR A 101 10.71 -3.15 12.57
C THR A 101 11.77 -3.22 11.48
N ASN A 102 11.90 -2.11 10.76
CA ASN A 102 12.99 -1.89 9.82
C ASN A 102 14.07 -1.06 10.51
N ASN A 103 15.28 -1.61 10.64
CA ASN A 103 16.41 -1.00 11.36
C ASN A 103 16.88 0.35 10.77
N ASP A 104 16.42 0.69 9.56
CA ASP A 104 16.74 1.94 8.89
C ASP A 104 15.52 2.86 8.71
N SER A 105 14.50 2.70 9.55
CA SER A 105 13.29 3.52 9.52
C SER A 105 12.94 4.16 10.86
N VAL A 106 12.01 5.11 10.83
CA VAL A 106 11.52 5.79 12.04
C VAL A 106 10.96 4.82 13.09
N TYR A 107 10.49 3.64 12.66
CA TYR A 107 9.96 2.59 13.53
C TYR A 107 11.03 1.88 14.38
N SER A 108 12.32 2.08 14.07
CA SER A 108 13.45 1.65 14.93
C SER A 108 14.14 2.82 15.65
N GLY A 109 13.50 4.00 15.70
CA GLY A 109 14.05 5.19 16.35
C GLY A 109 15.01 6.00 15.48
N ARG A 110 15.11 5.72 14.18
CA ARG A 110 15.86 6.57 13.25
C ARG A 110 15.14 7.91 13.05
N VAL A 111 15.90 8.94 12.71
CA VAL A 111 15.36 10.27 12.39
C VAL A 111 14.58 10.30 11.07
N SER A 112 14.79 9.33 10.18
CA SER A 112 14.15 9.28 8.86
C SER A 112 14.15 7.87 8.31
N SER A 113 13.07 7.53 7.60
CA SER A 113 12.93 6.30 6.80
C SER A 113 13.50 6.43 5.39
N CYS A 114 14.18 7.52 5.05
CA CYS A 114 14.77 7.72 3.71
C CYS A 114 15.71 6.59 3.26
N PRO A 115 16.60 6.01 4.10
CA PRO A 115 17.42 4.88 3.68
C PRO A 115 16.61 3.63 3.35
N ALA A 116 15.58 3.32 4.16
CA ALA A 116 14.65 2.23 3.90
C ALA A 116 13.83 2.46 2.63
N PHE A 117 13.28 3.66 2.44
CA PHE A 117 12.51 4.03 1.26
C PHE A 117 13.36 3.98 -0.02
N ARG A 118 14.65 4.34 0.04
CA ARG A 118 15.56 4.19 -1.09
C ARG A 118 15.66 2.74 -1.56
N ARG A 119 15.73 1.77 -0.63
CA ARG A 119 15.72 0.34 -0.99
C ARG A 119 14.40 -0.09 -1.61
N PHE A 120 13.28 0.40 -1.08
CA PHE A 120 11.96 0.16 -1.65
C PHE A 120 11.90 0.63 -3.11
N LEU A 121 12.42 1.83 -3.43
CA LEU A 121 12.49 2.33 -4.80
C LEU A 121 13.34 1.44 -5.71
N TYR A 122 14.52 0.99 -5.25
CA TYR A 122 15.36 0.07 -6.05
C TYR A 122 14.67 -1.25 -6.36
N GLN A 123 13.89 -1.79 -5.43
CA GLN A 123 13.11 -3.01 -5.68
C GLN A 123 11.98 -2.78 -6.68
N ALA A 124 11.27 -1.65 -6.56
CA ALA A 124 10.21 -1.28 -7.49
C ALA A 124 10.75 -1.09 -8.92
N GLU A 125 11.93 -0.49 -9.06
CA GLU A 125 12.65 -0.37 -10.34
C GLU A 125 13.08 -1.71 -10.90
N ALA A 126 13.71 -2.55 -10.09
CA ALA A 126 14.16 -3.89 -10.51
C ALA A 126 13.02 -4.78 -10.98
N LYS A 127 11.80 -4.55 -10.48
CA LYS A 127 10.58 -5.24 -10.89
C LYS A 127 9.87 -4.61 -12.09
N GLY A 128 10.39 -3.53 -12.65
CA GLY A 128 9.80 -2.86 -13.81
C GLY A 128 8.44 -2.20 -13.52
N LEU A 129 8.19 -1.81 -12.28
CA LEU A 129 6.91 -1.19 -11.85
C LEU A 129 6.87 0.33 -12.11
N MET A 130 7.97 0.90 -12.59
CA MET A 130 8.12 2.33 -12.75
C MET A 130 7.60 2.81 -14.11
N PRO A 131 7.01 4.01 -14.17
CA PRO A 131 6.59 4.60 -15.44
C PRO A 131 7.77 4.76 -16.41
N PRO A 132 7.53 4.79 -17.74
CA PRO A 132 8.60 4.91 -18.74
C PRO A 132 9.49 6.15 -18.62
N TRP A 133 8.97 7.23 -18.01
CA TRP A 133 9.70 8.48 -17.79
C TRP A 133 10.59 8.46 -16.52
N TRP A 134 10.52 7.40 -15.70
CA TRP A 134 11.29 7.28 -14.47
C TRP A 134 12.79 7.22 -14.77
N SER A 135 13.58 7.91 -13.94
CA SER A 135 15.02 8.01 -14.09
C SER A 135 15.68 8.26 -12.74
N ASP A 136 17.01 8.20 -12.69
CA ASP A 136 17.78 8.52 -11.48
C ASP A 136 17.45 9.92 -10.95
N GLN A 137 17.27 10.90 -11.83
CA GLN A 137 16.86 12.25 -11.47
C GLN A 137 15.48 12.24 -10.79
N LYS A 138 14.53 11.45 -11.30
CA LYS A 138 13.18 11.35 -10.75
C LYS A 138 13.17 10.61 -9.41
N ARG A 139 14.08 9.66 -9.21
CA ARG A 139 14.32 9.05 -7.89
C ARG A 139 14.76 10.10 -6.88
N VAL A 140 15.72 10.96 -7.23
CA VAL A 140 16.18 12.04 -6.35
C VAL A 140 15.05 13.04 -6.05
N GLU A 141 14.26 13.44 -7.05
CA GLU A 141 13.08 14.30 -6.84
C GLU A 141 12.07 13.65 -5.87
N CYS A 142 11.79 12.35 -6.02
CA CYS A 142 10.91 11.60 -5.14
C CYS A 142 11.44 11.53 -3.70
N LEU A 143 12.73 11.19 -3.52
CA LEU A 143 13.38 11.19 -2.21
C LEU A 143 13.34 12.57 -1.56
N THR A 144 13.62 13.62 -2.33
CA THR A 144 13.59 15.02 -1.86
C THR A 144 12.20 15.40 -1.36
N LYS A 145 11.15 15.01 -2.07
CA LYS A 145 9.76 15.22 -1.64
C LYS A 145 9.45 14.50 -0.32
N GLY A 146 9.93 13.27 -0.16
CA GLY A 146 9.70 12.50 1.07
C GLY A 146 10.47 13.01 2.29
N ILE A 147 11.50 13.83 2.11
CA ILE A 147 12.26 14.44 3.22
C ILE A 147 11.98 15.94 3.39
N ASP A 148 11.02 16.49 2.65
CA ASP A 148 10.61 17.88 2.79
C ASP A 148 9.87 18.05 4.13
N LYS A 149 10.40 18.93 5.00
CA LYS A 149 9.89 19.15 6.37
C LYS A 149 8.85 20.26 6.45
N ARG A 150 8.32 20.72 5.31
CA ARG A 150 7.23 21.71 5.35
C ARG A 150 6.01 21.13 6.07
N PRO A 151 5.30 21.94 6.89
CA PRO A 151 4.17 21.45 7.70
C PRO A 151 3.00 20.86 6.89
N ASP A 152 2.89 21.21 5.61
CA ASP A 152 1.86 20.72 4.68
C ASP A 152 2.28 19.45 3.93
N ASN A 153 3.47 18.91 4.18
CA ASN A 153 3.90 17.65 3.58
C ASN A 153 3.38 16.45 4.37
N TYR A 154 2.20 15.95 3.98
CA TYR A 154 1.62 14.73 4.55
C TYR A 154 2.40 13.45 4.23
N HIS A 155 3.37 13.50 3.30
CA HIS A 155 4.15 12.37 2.78
C HIS A 155 5.56 12.34 3.38
N ASP A 156 5.68 12.67 4.67
CA ASP A 156 6.98 12.84 5.35
C ASP A 156 7.56 11.51 5.84
N LEU A 157 8.79 11.21 5.42
CA LEU A 157 9.58 10.05 5.84
C LEU A 157 10.23 10.22 7.21
N HIS A 158 10.12 11.38 7.85
CA HIS A 158 10.58 11.59 9.24
C HIS A 158 9.49 11.27 10.28
N ALA A 159 8.25 11.02 9.83
CA ALA A 159 7.14 10.72 10.71
C ALA A 159 6.65 9.28 10.52
N MET A 160 6.33 8.62 11.64
CA MET A 160 5.46 7.44 11.60
C MET A 160 4.10 7.87 11.04
N THR A 161 3.39 6.93 10.42
CA THR A 161 2.02 7.15 9.97
C THR A 161 1.10 6.08 10.53
N ARG A 162 -0.19 6.35 10.49
CA ARG A 162 -1.26 5.36 10.69
C ARG A 162 -2.10 5.25 9.42
N ASP A 163 -2.70 4.08 9.24
CA ASP A 163 -3.67 3.82 8.18
C ASP A 163 -4.79 4.86 8.11
N ILE A 164 -5.36 5.25 9.26
CA ILE A 164 -6.43 6.25 9.32
C ILE A 164 -5.99 7.63 8.82
N GLU A 165 -4.72 7.98 8.98
CA GLU A 165 -4.18 9.25 8.47
C GLU A 165 -4.08 9.22 6.95
N ILE A 166 -3.68 8.09 6.37
CA ILE A 166 -3.69 7.89 4.92
C ILE A 166 -5.12 7.94 4.38
N VAL A 167 -6.09 7.27 5.02
CA VAL A 167 -7.49 7.31 4.60
C VAL A 167 -8.04 8.74 4.61
N VAL A 168 -7.73 9.52 5.65
CA VAL A 168 -8.15 10.93 5.74
C VAL A 168 -7.51 11.79 4.65
N VAL A 169 -6.21 11.62 4.39
CA VAL A 169 -5.49 12.40 3.36
C VAL A 169 -6.01 12.08 1.96
N TYR A 170 -6.21 10.80 1.65
CA TYR A 170 -6.68 10.36 0.33
C TYR A 170 -8.20 10.47 0.16
N GLU A 171 -8.94 10.63 1.25
CA GLU A 171 -10.41 10.62 1.29
C GLU A 171 -11.03 9.36 0.65
N ASP A 172 -10.28 8.25 0.61
CA ASP A 172 -10.68 7.05 -0.11
C ASP A 172 -10.03 5.78 0.48
N ALA A 173 -10.87 4.91 1.05
CA ALA A 173 -10.44 3.62 1.61
C ALA A 173 -9.94 2.64 0.54
N ILE A 174 -10.48 2.71 -0.68
CA ILE A 174 -10.03 1.90 -1.83
C ILE A 174 -8.61 2.29 -2.23
N MET A 175 -8.22 3.55 -2.02
CA MET A 175 -6.84 3.96 -2.25
C MET A 175 -5.86 3.24 -1.34
N THR A 176 -6.23 3.12 -0.07
CA THR A 176 -5.40 2.47 0.95
C THR A 176 -5.13 1.01 0.56
N MET A 177 -6.13 0.33 -0.01
CA MET A 177 -5.96 -1.02 -0.55
C MET A 177 -5.03 -1.06 -1.78
N GLN A 178 -5.15 -0.11 -2.71
CA GLN A 178 -4.23 0.00 -3.84
C GLN A 178 -2.78 0.21 -3.39
N LEU A 179 -2.56 1.08 -2.40
CA LEU A 179 -1.24 1.38 -1.84
C LEU A 179 -0.59 0.13 -1.23
N ARG A 180 -1.36 -0.68 -0.49
CA ARG A 180 -0.92 -1.97 0.08
C ARG A 180 -0.53 -2.98 -0.99
N MET A 181 -1.41 -3.20 -1.98
CA MET A 181 -1.17 -4.13 -3.08
C MET A 181 0.04 -3.73 -3.93
N PHE A 182 0.24 -2.42 -4.12
CA PHE A 182 1.44 -1.92 -4.78
C PHE A 182 2.70 -2.21 -3.95
N ALA A 183 2.68 -1.92 -2.64
CA ALA A 183 3.82 -2.20 -1.77
C ALA A 183 4.17 -3.69 -1.71
N GLU A 184 3.16 -4.56 -1.72
CA GLU A 184 3.34 -6.01 -1.86
C GLU A 184 3.97 -6.37 -3.21
N SER A 185 3.52 -5.77 -4.32
CA SER A 185 4.13 -5.97 -5.64
C SER A 185 5.62 -5.59 -5.61
N VAL A 186 5.99 -4.52 -4.92
CA VAL A 186 7.39 -4.08 -4.74
C VAL A 186 8.18 -5.07 -3.87
N LEU A 187 7.67 -5.46 -2.71
CA LEU A 187 8.43 -6.27 -1.73
C LEU A 187 8.35 -7.78 -1.98
N GLY A 188 7.39 -8.24 -2.80
CA GLY A 188 7.17 -9.65 -3.14
C GLY A 188 6.50 -10.47 -2.05
N LYS A 189 5.96 -9.81 -1.02
CA LYS A 189 5.23 -10.41 0.09
C LYS A 189 4.23 -9.41 0.64
N GLY A 190 3.08 -9.86 1.11
CA GLY A 190 2.12 -9.00 1.78
C GLY A 190 2.65 -8.46 3.12
N ALA A 191 1.90 -7.55 3.72
CA ALA A 191 2.16 -7.08 5.08
C ALA A 191 1.90 -8.23 6.07
N ALA A 192 2.67 -8.28 7.15
CA ALA A 192 2.58 -9.34 8.17
C ALA A 192 2.70 -10.80 7.62
N GLY A 193 3.23 -10.99 6.40
CA GLY A 193 3.36 -12.31 5.78
C GLY A 193 2.09 -12.85 5.10
N SER A 194 1.07 -12.01 4.95
CA SER A 194 -0.10 -12.31 4.12
C SER A 194 0.26 -12.45 2.62
N ASP A 195 -0.61 -13.12 1.85
CA ASP A 195 -0.58 -13.17 0.39
C ASP A 195 -1.81 -12.42 -0.15
N GLY A 196 -1.58 -11.24 -0.71
CA GLY A 196 -2.62 -10.38 -1.27
C GLY A 196 -3.02 -10.74 -2.70
N GLN A 197 -2.45 -11.77 -3.32
CA GLN A 197 -2.78 -12.14 -4.71
C GLN A 197 -4.24 -12.50 -4.88
N LEU A 198 -4.81 -13.30 -3.97
CA LEU A 198 -6.23 -13.69 -4.04
C LEU A 198 -7.13 -12.46 -3.94
N MET A 199 -6.81 -11.54 -3.03
CA MET A 199 -7.54 -10.28 -2.89
C MET A 199 -7.45 -9.44 -4.17
N LEU A 200 -6.25 -9.30 -4.74
CA LEU A 200 -6.06 -8.57 -6.00
C LEU A 200 -6.89 -9.21 -7.14
N GLN A 201 -6.90 -10.53 -7.26
CA GLN A 201 -7.73 -11.24 -8.25
C GLN A 201 -9.22 -10.95 -8.06
N LYS A 202 -9.72 -11.01 -6.81
CA LYS A 202 -11.10 -10.64 -6.48
C LYS A 202 -11.42 -9.20 -6.89
N MET A 203 -10.51 -8.27 -6.60
CA MET A 203 -10.70 -6.86 -6.97
C MET A 203 -10.69 -6.63 -8.49
N VAL A 204 -9.84 -7.35 -9.23
CA VAL A 204 -9.79 -7.27 -10.70
C VAL A 204 -11.10 -7.78 -11.32
N VAL A 205 -11.70 -8.82 -10.75
CA VAL A 205 -12.99 -9.36 -11.25
C VAL A 205 -14.16 -8.43 -10.91
N ALA A 206 -14.08 -7.73 -9.78
CA ALA A 206 -15.11 -6.80 -9.32
C ALA A 206 -15.02 -5.38 -9.93
N GLU A 207 -14.08 -5.14 -10.83
CA GLU A 207 -13.82 -3.83 -11.45
C GLU A 207 -14.38 -3.76 -12.88
#